data_AF-A0A7C1ALV0-F1
#
_entry.id   AF-A0A7C1ALV0-F1
#
_cell.length_a   1.000
_cell.length_b   1.000
_cell.length_c   1.000
_cell.angle_alpha   90.00
_cell.angle_beta   90.00
_cell.angle_gamma   90.00
#
_symmetry.space_group_name_H-M   'P 1'
#
loop_
_entity.id
_entity.type
_entity.pdbx_description
1 polymer ?
#
loop_
_entity_poly.entity_id
_entity_poly.type
_entity_poly.pdbx_seq_one_letter_code
_entity_poly.pdbx_strand_id
1 'polypeptide(L)'
;MVQKKRKKKSQKPEKTTSVKIDISSVSSFFDKHPHALPMILLLALLLLFFNQMMFSGKTLLPPDKVTSISYEPFVQQSFKSGEYPLWYPYIFSGMPSFASLTRAPFVDILSWSIKGILYLISYIFPLPAFTLIFINYFLLGFFTYLLLMRITKIRTIALFAALTLAFQPAIIAFSAFGHNTKLSTVLLIPLIFLLAEEVLERRRMLHFALLALAVGLQMLKAHTQMSYYTFMFTGLFAIYWVIDSMRKKRPVSGIFKSLGVLAAALLIGIAMSSWLYLSVQEYAHYSIRGGGGLDYNYA
;
A
#
# COMPACT_ATOMS: atom_id res chain seq x y z
N MET A 1 -54.96 -49.57 -43.82
CA MET A 1 -53.76 -49.25 -44.64
C MET A 1 -53.59 -47.74 -44.59
N VAL A 2 -52.53 -47.09 -44.12
CA VAL A 2 -51.09 -47.41 -44.03
C VAL A 2 -50.50 -46.72 -42.78
N GLN A 3 -49.72 -47.47 -41.99
CA GLN A 3 -49.00 -47.01 -40.79
C GLN A 3 -47.78 -46.14 -41.16
N LYS A 4 -47.67 -44.93 -40.61
CA LYS A 4 -46.44 -44.11 -40.65
C LYS A 4 -45.51 -44.53 -39.49
N LYS A 5 -44.47 -45.30 -39.80
CA LYS A 5 -43.37 -45.65 -38.88
C LYS A 5 -42.58 -44.40 -38.46
N ARG A 6 -42.66 -44.00 -37.18
CA ARG A 6 -41.72 -43.05 -36.56
C ARG A 6 -40.38 -43.75 -36.29
N LYS A 7 -39.31 -43.32 -36.97
CA LYS A 7 -37.92 -43.73 -36.66
C LYS A 7 -37.49 -43.11 -35.33
N LYS A 8 -37.19 -43.93 -34.32
CA LYS A 8 -36.49 -43.52 -33.08
C LYS A 8 -35.06 -43.12 -33.44
N LYS A 9 -34.70 -41.85 -33.22
CA LYS A 9 -33.30 -41.40 -33.22
C LYS A 9 -32.64 -41.91 -31.93
N SER A 10 -31.59 -42.71 -32.09
CA SER A 10 -30.69 -43.13 -31.03
C SER A 10 -29.95 -41.91 -30.45
N GLN A 11 -30.16 -41.63 -29.16
CA GLN A 11 -29.33 -40.70 -28.40
C GLN A 11 -28.00 -41.40 -28.08
N LYS A 12 -26.90 -40.86 -28.58
CA LYS A 12 -25.54 -41.26 -28.16
C LYS A 12 -25.33 -40.81 -26.70
N PRO A 13 -24.71 -41.63 -25.85
CA PRO A 13 -24.42 -41.23 -24.47
C PRO A 13 -23.39 -40.10 -24.47
N GLU A 14 -23.73 -39.02 -23.77
CA GLU A 14 -22.88 -37.87 -23.50
C GLU A 14 -21.67 -38.35 -22.67
N LYS A 15 -20.46 -38.29 -23.25
CA LYS A 15 -19.23 -38.60 -22.51
C LYS A 15 -18.98 -37.47 -21.51
N THR A 16 -19.31 -37.69 -20.24
CA THR A 16 -18.80 -36.88 -19.13
C THR A 16 -17.29 -37.07 -19.06
N THR A 17 -16.54 -36.14 -19.65
CA THR A 17 -15.08 -36.05 -19.50
C THR A 17 -14.80 -35.63 -18.06
N SER A 18 -14.58 -36.62 -17.18
CA SER A 18 -14.06 -36.34 -15.84
C SER A 18 -12.63 -35.85 -15.98
N VAL A 19 -12.43 -34.54 -15.78
CA VAL A 19 -11.09 -33.96 -15.64
C VAL A 19 -10.51 -34.52 -14.34
N LYS A 20 -9.71 -35.60 -14.45
CA LYS A 20 -8.91 -36.08 -13.33
C LYS A 20 -7.82 -35.04 -13.08
N ILE A 21 -8.00 -34.24 -12.04
CA ILE A 21 -6.95 -33.35 -11.55
C ILE A 21 -5.85 -34.24 -10.97
N ASP A 22 -4.67 -34.21 -11.56
CA ASP A 22 -3.52 -34.95 -11.07
C ASP A 22 -2.97 -34.30 -9.79
N ILE A 23 -3.38 -34.83 -8.64
CA ILE A 23 -3.03 -34.34 -7.30
C ILE A 23 -1.51 -34.36 -7.08
N SER A 24 -0.77 -35.26 -7.75
CA SER A 24 0.69 -35.36 -7.63
C SER A 24 1.41 -34.18 -8.27
N SER A 25 0.87 -33.66 -9.38
CA SER A 25 1.40 -32.45 -10.03
C SER A 25 1.21 -31.22 -9.14
N VAL A 26 0.07 -31.14 -8.44
CA VAL A 26 -0.28 -30.04 -7.54
C VAL A 26 0.62 -30.03 -6.30
N SER A 27 0.87 -31.18 -5.67
CA SER A 27 1.80 -31.26 -4.53
C SER A 27 3.21 -30.84 -4.94
N SER A 28 3.69 -31.31 -6.10
CA SER A 28 5.03 -30.96 -6.62
C SER A 28 5.22 -29.46 -6.86
N PHE A 29 4.16 -28.73 -7.23
CA PHE A 29 4.21 -27.28 -7.42
C PHE A 29 4.40 -26.54 -6.10
N PHE A 30 3.67 -26.91 -5.05
CA PHE A 30 3.78 -26.29 -3.74
C PHE A 30 5.10 -26.61 -3.03
N ASP A 31 5.68 -27.78 -3.30
CA ASP A 31 7.02 -28.13 -2.85
C ASP A 31 8.09 -27.22 -3.48
N LYS A 32 7.96 -26.91 -4.77
CA LYS A 32 8.85 -25.98 -5.50
C LYS A 32 8.61 -24.51 -5.14
N HIS A 33 7.36 -24.14 -4.83
CA HIS A 33 6.96 -22.77 -4.52
C HIS A 33 6.36 -22.66 -3.12
N PRO A 34 7.20 -22.76 -2.07
CA PRO A 34 6.74 -22.84 -0.68
C PRO A 34 5.96 -21.63 -0.18
N HIS A 35 6.08 -20.49 -0.87
CA HIS A 35 5.38 -19.25 -0.54
C HIS A 35 4.06 -19.08 -1.32
N ALA A 36 3.82 -19.88 -2.36
CA ALA A 36 2.60 -19.76 -3.18
C ALA A 36 1.34 -20.06 -2.35
N LEU A 37 1.37 -21.10 -1.53
CA LEU A 37 0.21 -21.48 -0.71
C LEU A 37 -0.21 -20.39 0.30
N PRO A 38 0.69 -19.83 1.14
CA PRO A 38 0.35 -18.68 1.98
C PRO A 38 -0.23 -17.49 1.22
N MET A 39 0.28 -17.20 0.03
CA MET A 39 -0.19 -16.06 -0.77
C MET A 39 -1.55 -16.29 -1.39
N ILE A 40 -1.81 -17.51 -1.88
CA ILE A 40 -3.13 -17.90 -2.35
C ILE A 40 -4.13 -17.85 -1.20
N LEU A 41 -3.76 -18.34 0.00
CA LEU A 41 -4.64 -18.29 1.17
C LEU A 41 -4.95 -16.85 1.58
N LEU A 42 -3.95 -15.98 1.64
CA LEU A 42 -4.13 -14.54 1.93
C LEU A 42 -5.07 -13.90 0.92
N LEU A 43 -4.85 -14.13 -0.38
CA LEU A 43 -5.69 -13.61 -1.45
C LEU A 43 -7.13 -14.12 -1.35
N ALA A 44 -7.30 -15.44 -1.15
CA ALA A 44 -8.62 -16.07 -1.06
C ALA A 44 -9.41 -15.56 0.13
N LEU A 45 -8.78 -15.42 1.30
CA LEU A 45 -9.43 -14.88 2.49
C LEU A 45 -9.81 -13.41 2.33
N LEU A 46 -8.95 -12.60 1.71
CA LEU A 46 -9.28 -11.20 1.41
C LEU A 46 -10.45 -11.11 0.43
N LEU A 47 -10.48 -11.94 -0.63
CA LEU A 47 -11.59 -12.00 -1.57
C LEU A 47 -12.88 -12.46 -0.90
N LEU A 48 -12.80 -13.43 0.01
CA LEU A 48 -13.95 -13.91 0.77
C LEU A 48 -14.52 -12.80 1.66
N PHE A 49 -13.66 -12.08 2.37
CA PHE A 49 -14.07 -11.00 3.26
C PHE A 49 -14.63 -9.79 2.50
N PHE A 50 -13.96 -9.38 1.42
CA PHE A 50 -14.35 -8.24 0.60
C PHE A 50 -15.27 -8.62 -0.57
N ASN A 51 -15.94 -9.79 -0.51
CA ASN A 51 -16.71 -10.32 -1.64
C ASN A 51 -17.77 -9.32 -2.15
N GLN A 52 -18.45 -8.61 -1.24
CA GLN A 52 -19.52 -7.70 -1.62
C GLN A 52 -18.98 -6.47 -2.36
N MET A 53 -17.76 -6.04 -2.00
CA MET A 53 -17.10 -4.89 -2.62
C MET A 53 -16.45 -5.26 -3.95
N MET A 54 -15.98 -6.50 -4.09
CA MET A 54 -15.32 -6.98 -5.30
C MET A 54 -16.30 -7.50 -6.36
N PHE A 55 -17.42 -8.11 -5.97
CA PHE A 55 -18.30 -8.82 -6.91
C PHE A 55 -19.75 -8.33 -6.90
N SER A 56 -20.25 -7.78 -5.79
CA SER A 56 -21.66 -7.37 -5.68
C SER A 56 -21.91 -5.89 -5.99
N GLY A 57 -20.92 -5.18 -6.54
CA GLY A 57 -21.02 -3.77 -6.90
C GLY A 57 -21.22 -2.82 -5.72
N LYS A 58 -21.13 -3.30 -4.47
CA LYS A 58 -21.21 -2.45 -3.29
C LYS A 58 -19.91 -1.67 -3.12
N THR A 59 -20.00 -0.47 -2.55
CA THR A 59 -18.80 0.30 -2.21
C THR A 59 -18.96 0.88 -0.81
N LEU A 60 -17.84 1.21 -0.18
CA LEU A 60 -17.86 2.00 1.04
C LEU A 60 -18.25 3.42 0.67
N LEU A 61 -19.05 4.09 1.51
CA LEU A 61 -19.39 5.50 1.39
C LEU A 61 -18.75 6.26 2.56
N PRO A 62 -17.42 6.49 2.52
CA PRO A 62 -16.69 7.01 3.66
C PRO A 62 -16.95 8.52 3.78
N PRO A 63 -17.32 9.03 4.97
CA PRO A 63 -17.63 10.45 5.16
C PRO A 63 -16.52 11.39 4.65
N ASP A 64 -15.26 11.10 4.96
CA ASP A 64 -14.14 11.99 4.59
C ASP A 64 -13.89 12.00 3.07
N LYS A 65 -14.18 10.88 2.40
CA LYS A 65 -14.09 10.82 0.94
C LYS A 65 -15.18 11.67 0.29
N VAL A 66 -16.40 11.65 0.84
CA VAL A 66 -17.50 12.48 0.33
C VAL A 66 -17.14 13.96 0.43
N THR A 67 -16.62 14.40 1.58
CA THR A 67 -16.14 15.77 1.76
C THR A 67 -14.99 16.09 0.80
N SER A 68 -14.02 15.19 0.64
CA SER A 68 -12.88 15.40 -0.26
C SER A 68 -13.28 15.54 -1.74
N ILE A 69 -14.37 14.91 -2.18
CA ILE A 69 -14.86 15.01 -3.57
C ILE A 69 -15.26 16.45 -3.94
N SER A 70 -15.65 17.29 -2.98
CA SER A 70 -16.01 18.70 -3.23
C SER A 70 -14.88 19.54 -3.88
N TYR A 71 -13.62 19.12 -3.73
CA TYR A 71 -12.47 19.78 -4.35
C TYR A 71 -12.21 19.33 -5.80
N GLU A 72 -12.86 18.28 -6.27
CA GLU A 72 -12.61 17.70 -7.60
C GLU A 72 -12.95 18.66 -8.76
N PRO A 73 -14.08 19.38 -8.76
CA PRO A 73 -14.40 20.33 -9.84
C PRO A 73 -13.32 21.40 -10.00
N PHE A 74 -12.79 21.92 -8.89
CA PHE A 74 -11.67 22.87 -8.88
C PHE A 74 -10.40 22.29 -9.50
N VAL A 75 -10.02 21.07 -9.11
CA VAL A 75 -8.84 20.38 -9.64
C VAL A 75 -8.99 20.18 -11.16
N GLN A 76 -10.17 19.75 -11.60
CA GLN A 76 -10.46 19.55 -13.02
C GLN A 76 -10.46 20.87 -13.80
N GLN A 77 -11.00 21.95 -13.23
CA GLN A 77 -10.98 23.26 -13.84
C GLN A 77 -9.55 23.79 -14.00
N SER A 78 -8.72 23.65 -12.96
CA SER A 78 -7.30 24.05 -13.00
C SER A 78 -6.57 23.31 -14.12
N PHE A 79 -6.76 22.00 -14.26
CA PHE A 79 -6.14 21.26 -15.35
C PHE A 79 -6.68 21.64 -16.74
N LYS A 80 -7.97 21.99 -16.85
CA LYS A 80 -8.55 22.49 -18.10
C LYS A 80 -7.98 23.85 -18.51
N SER A 81 -7.60 24.70 -17.55
CA SER A 81 -6.91 25.97 -17.81
C SER A 81 -5.40 25.81 -18.01
N GLY A 82 -4.86 24.59 -17.91
CA GLY A 82 -3.42 24.33 -18.04
C GLY A 82 -2.62 24.68 -16.79
N GLU A 83 -3.28 24.92 -15.66
CA GLU A 83 -2.66 25.31 -14.41
C GLU A 83 -2.67 24.16 -13.39
N TYR A 84 -1.62 24.08 -12.57
CA TYR A 84 -1.63 23.16 -11.43
C TYR A 84 -2.44 23.77 -10.28
N PRO A 85 -3.31 23.01 -9.59
CA PRO A 85 -4.19 23.53 -8.54
C PRO A 85 -3.43 23.93 -7.26
N LEU A 86 -2.78 25.09 -7.28
CA LEU A 86 -1.96 25.59 -6.17
C LEU A 86 -2.78 26.33 -5.12
N TRP A 87 -3.78 27.12 -5.53
CA TRP A 87 -4.61 27.95 -4.64
C TRP A 87 -6.09 27.56 -4.77
N TYR A 88 -6.71 27.15 -3.66
CA TYR A 88 -8.14 26.83 -3.62
C TYR A 88 -8.95 28.02 -3.12
N PRO A 89 -9.78 28.69 -3.95
CA PRO A 89 -10.39 29.97 -3.58
C PRO A 89 -11.71 29.86 -2.79
N TYR A 90 -12.31 28.67 -2.72
CA TYR A 90 -13.71 28.53 -2.27
C TYR A 90 -13.91 28.33 -0.76
N ILE A 91 -12.82 28.24 0.02
CA ILE A 91 -12.86 28.05 1.48
C ILE A 91 -12.00 29.14 2.14
N PHE A 92 -12.53 29.81 3.18
CA PHE A 92 -11.84 30.82 3.99
C PHE A 92 -11.15 31.94 3.18
N SER A 93 -11.82 32.48 2.15
CA SER A 93 -11.24 33.46 1.21
C SER A 93 -10.03 32.97 0.41
N GLY A 94 -9.75 31.67 0.51
CA GLY A 94 -8.73 30.96 -0.22
C GLY A 94 -7.66 30.36 0.68
N MET A 95 -7.12 29.22 0.27
CA MET A 95 -6.01 28.55 0.96
C MET A 95 -5.10 27.82 -0.03
N PRO A 96 -3.80 27.63 0.28
CA PRO A 96 -2.89 26.93 -0.61
C PRO A 96 -3.22 25.43 -0.63
N SER A 97 -3.75 24.93 -1.74
CA SER A 97 -4.19 23.55 -1.92
C SER A 97 -3.04 22.54 -1.78
N PHE A 98 -1.91 22.85 -2.43
CA PHE A 98 -0.72 21.98 -2.43
C PHE A 98 -0.03 21.96 -1.07
N ALA A 99 0.31 23.14 -0.54
CA ALA A 99 1.04 23.28 0.73
C ALA A 99 0.22 22.84 1.96
N SER A 100 -1.10 23.02 1.94
CA SER A 100 -1.98 22.51 3.01
C SER A 100 -2.21 21.00 2.95
N LEU A 101 -1.75 20.33 1.88
CA LEU A 101 -2.04 18.94 1.54
C LEU A 101 -3.54 18.66 1.36
N THR A 102 -4.35 19.68 1.09
CA THR A 102 -5.79 19.51 0.83
C THR A 102 -6.00 18.75 -0.47
N ARG A 103 -5.36 19.19 -1.55
CA ARG A 103 -5.23 18.44 -2.81
C ARG A 103 -3.87 18.71 -3.43
N ALA A 104 -3.10 17.63 -3.57
CA ALA A 104 -1.82 17.64 -4.27
C ALA A 104 -1.79 16.47 -5.30
N PRO A 105 -2.46 16.63 -6.45
CA PRO A 105 -2.49 15.60 -7.50
C PRO A 105 -1.08 15.21 -7.96
N PHE A 106 -0.90 13.97 -8.41
CA PHE A 106 0.38 13.44 -8.92
C PHE A 106 1.55 13.32 -7.91
N VAL A 107 1.42 13.84 -6.68
CA VAL A 107 2.44 13.68 -5.63
C VAL A 107 2.62 12.20 -5.25
N ASP A 108 1.51 11.49 -5.02
CA ASP A 108 1.54 10.04 -4.77
C ASP A 108 1.72 9.28 -6.09
N ILE A 109 2.95 9.34 -6.63
CA ILE A 109 3.33 8.76 -7.91
C ILE A 109 2.95 7.28 -7.97
N LEU A 110 3.23 6.52 -6.90
CA LEU A 110 2.94 5.08 -6.87
C LEU A 110 1.44 4.81 -7.02
N SER A 111 0.57 5.48 -6.25
CA SER A 111 -0.87 5.25 -6.38
C SER A 111 -1.39 5.71 -7.74
N TRP A 112 -0.86 6.81 -8.29
CA TRP A 112 -1.25 7.30 -9.60
C TRP A 112 -0.86 6.35 -10.73
N SER A 113 0.38 5.81 -10.71
CA SER A 113 0.83 4.81 -11.68
C SER A 113 -0.02 3.54 -11.62
N ILE A 114 -0.32 3.03 -10.42
CA ILE A 114 -1.18 1.85 -10.26
C ILE A 114 -2.60 2.16 -10.78
N LYS A 115 -3.18 3.32 -10.43
CA LYS A 115 -4.49 3.74 -10.96
C LYS A 115 -4.52 3.79 -12.48
N GLY A 116 -3.48 4.34 -13.11
CA GLY A 116 -3.36 4.40 -14.57
C GLY A 116 -3.33 3.01 -15.21
N ILE A 117 -2.57 2.07 -14.63
CA ILE A 117 -2.54 0.67 -15.08
C ILE A 117 -3.92 0.01 -14.92
N LEU A 118 -4.56 0.18 -13.75
CA LEU A 118 -5.89 -0.37 -13.51
C LEU A 118 -6.93 0.23 -14.47
N TYR A 119 -6.83 1.51 -14.80
CA TYR A 119 -7.68 2.16 -15.79
C TYR A 119 -7.50 1.53 -17.17
N LEU A 120 -6.27 1.27 -17.61
CA LEU A 120 -6.01 0.57 -18.87
C LEU A 120 -6.59 -0.85 -18.88
N ILE A 121 -6.44 -1.61 -17.79
CA ILE A 121 -7.03 -2.94 -17.65
C ILE A 121 -8.55 -2.87 -17.68
N SER A 122 -9.15 -1.79 -17.16
CA SER A 122 -10.60 -1.62 -17.09
C SER A 122 -11.31 -1.59 -18.44
N TYR A 123 -10.59 -1.28 -19.52
CA TYR A 123 -11.11 -1.38 -20.89
C TYR A 123 -11.38 -2.81 -21.34
N ILE A 124 -10.67 -3.78 -20.77
CA ILE A 124 -10.79 -5.20 -21.12
C ILE A 124 -11.66 -5.92 -20.08
N PHE A 125 -11.44 -5.62 -18.79
CA PHE A 125 -12.15 -6.24 -17.67
C PHE A 125 -12.70 -5.17 -16.73
N PRO A 126 -14.03 -5.06 -16.51
CA PRO A 126 -14.57 -4.06 -15.60
C PRO A 126 -14.04 -4.32 -14.18
N LEU A 127 -13.21 -3.40 -13.67
CA LEU A 127 -12.63 -3.49 -12.35
C LEU A 127 -13.48 -2.70 -11.34
N PRO A 128 -13.81 -3.28 -10.16
CA PRO A 128 -14.47 -2.56 -9.09
C PRO A 128 -13.66 -1.34 -8.63
N ALA A 129 -14.34 -0.27 -8.23
CA ALA A 129 -13.68 0.92 -7.66
C ALA A 129 -12.86 0.61 -6.40
N PHE A 130 -13.18 -0.48 -5.70
CA PHE A 130 -12.47 -0.95 -4.51
C PHE A 130 -11.13 -1.64 -4.82
N THR A 131 -10.82 -1.94 -6.09
CA THR A 131 -9.65 -2.74 -6.49
C THR A 131 -8.32 -2.18 -5.96
N LEU A 132 -8.10 -0.86 -6.01
CA LEU A 132 -6.87 -0.27 -5.49
C LEU A 132 -6.74 -0.44 -3.96
N ILE A 133 -7.85 -0.30 -3.24
CA ILE A 133 -7.90 -0.48 -1.79
C ILE A 133 -7.61 -1.95 -1.46
N PHE A 134 -8.24 -2.87 -2.19
CA PHE A 134 -7.99 -4.31 -2.08
C PHE A 134 -6.51 -4.66 -2.29
N ILE A 135 -5.87 -4.09 -3.32
CA ILE A 135 -4.43 -4.28 -3.58
C ILE A 135 -3.60 -3.79 -2.39
N ASN A 136 -3.96 -2.67 -1.75
CA ASN A 136 -3.25 -2.19 -0.56
C ASN A 136 -3.33 -3.18 0.62
N TYR A 137 -4.49 -3.81 0.86
CA TYR A 137 -4.63 -4.87 1.87
C TYR A 137 -3.77 -6.08 1.55
N PHE A 138 -3.80 -6.52 0.29
CA PHE A 138 -2.99 -7.65 -0.15
C PHE A 138 -1.49 -7.36 0.01
N LEU A 139 -1.03 -6.17 -0.40
CA LEU A 139 0.37 -5.76 -0.25
C LEU A 139 0.79 -5.60 1.21
N LEU A 140 -0.08 -5.07 2.08
CA LEU A 140 0.18 -5.01 3.52
C LEU A 140 0.39 -6.42 4.08
N GLY A 141 -0.51 -7.36 3.78
CA GLY A 141 -0.36 -8.76 4.20
C GLY A 141 0.89 -9.42 3.60
N PHE A 142 1.17 -9.18 2.32
CA PHE A 142 2.34 -9.71 1.61
C PHE A 142 3.66 -9.24 2.24
N PHE A 143 3.83 -7.93 2.43
CA PHE A 143 5.05 -7.39 3.02
C PHE A 143 5.21 -7.81 4.48
N THR A 144 4.12 -7.93 5.23
CA THR A 144 4.13 -8.47 6.60
C THR A 144 4.57 -9.93 6.61
N TYR A 145 4.05 -10.74 5.68
CA TYR A 145 4.46 -12.13 5.53
C TYR A 145 5.95 -12.23 5.22
N LEU A 146 6.48 -11.42 4.29
CA LEU A 146 7.90 -11.44 3.95
C LEU A 146 8.80 -11.05 5.14
N LEU A 147 8.44 -9.98 5.87
CA LEU A 147 9.13 -9.55 7.07
C LEU A 147 9.15 -10.66 8.13
N LEU A 148 7.99 -11.25 8.42
CA LEU A 148 7.87 -12.25 9.47
C LEU A 148 8.51 -13.59 9.04
N MET A 149 8.50 -13.92 7.76
CA MET A 149 9.25 -15.05 7.21
C MET A 149 10.74 -14.85 7.40
N ARG A 150 11.23 -13.61 7.22
CA ARG A 150 12.64 -13.29 7.41
C ARG A 150 13.06 -13.48 8.87
N ILE A 151 12.25 -13.00 9.82
CA ILE A 151 12.54 -13.04 11.25
C ILE A 151 12.36 -14.46 11.83
N THR A 152 11.18 -15.05 11.62
CA THR A 152 10.78 -16.29 12.30
C THR A 152 11.23 -17.55 11.56
N LYS A 153 11.39 -17.45 10.22
CA LYS A 153 11.60 -18.59 9.31
C LYS A 153 10.49 -19.66 9.36
N ILE A 154 9.36 -19.35 10.00
CA ILE A 154 8.23 -20.27 10.18
C ILE A 154 7.02 -19.73 9.40
N ARG A 155 6.60 -20.49 8.39
CA ARG A 155 5.55 -20.08 7.43
C ARG A 155 4.20 -19.83 8.08
N THR A 156 3.82 -20.70 9.01
CA THR A 156 2.53 -20.60 9.70
C THR A 156 2.44 -19.35 10.57
N ILE A 157 3.51 -19.04 11.32
CA ILE A 157 3.59 -17.82 12.15
C ILE A 157 3.57 -16.57 11.27
N ALA A 158 4.36 -16.56 10.18
CA ALA A 158 4.39 -15.43 9.27
C ALA A 158 3.04 -15.17 8.58
N LEU A 159 2.37 -16.24 8.13
CA LEU A 159 1.04 -16.16 7.53
C LEU A 159 -0.01 -15.71 8.55
N PHE A 160 0.02 -16.28 9.75
CA PHE A 160 -0.90 -15.89 10.82
C PHE A 160 -0.75 -14.39 11.14
N ALA A 161 0.46 -13.90 11.36
CA ALA A 161 0.72 -12.49 11.62
C ALA A 161 0.27 -11.58 10.46
N ALA A 162 0.53 -11.99 9.21
CA ALA A 162 0.09 -11.27 8.03
C ALA A 162 -1.44 -11.16 7.94
N LEU A 163 -2.16 -12.26 8.21
CA LEU A 163 -3.62 -12.27 8.25
C LEU A 163 -4.14 -11.41 9.40
N THR A 164 -3.60 -11.57 10.61
CA THR A 164 -4.00 -10.78 11.78
C THR A 164 -3.86 -9.28 11.50
N LEU A 165 -2.76 -8.85 10.89
CA LEU A 165 -2.58 -7.43 10.58
C LEU A 165 -3.52 -6.95 9.45
N ALA A 166 -3.66 -7.73 8.37
CA ALA A 166 -4.51 -7.36 7.24
C ALA A 166 -6.01 -7.27 7.61
N PHE A 167 -6.46 -8.11 8.54
CA PHE A 167 -7.84 -8.15 9.02
C PHE A 167 -8.07 -7.40 10.34
N GLN A 168 -7.05 -6.74 10.90
CA GLN A 168 -7.19 -5.98 12.14
C GLN A 168 -8.27 -4.90 11.97
N PRO A 169 -9.29 -4.80 12.85
CA PRO A 169 -10.39 -3.84 12.68
C PRO A 169 -9.93 -2.39 12.54
N ALA A 170 -8.84 -1.99 13.22
CA ALA A 170 -8.25 -0.66 13.08
C ALA A 170 -7.74 -0.36 11.66
N ILE A 171 -7.19 -1.37 10.96
CA ILE A 171 -6.75 -1.22 9.56
C ILE A 171 -7.97 -1.17 8.64
N ILE A 172 -8.96 -2.04 8.87
CA ILE A 172 -10.24 -2.04 8.12
C ILE A 172 -10.96 -0.69 8.23
N ALA A 173 -10.94 -0.09 9.43
CA ALA A 173 -11.54 1.20 9.69
C ALA A 173 -10.94 2.33 8.84
N PHE A 174 -9.67 2.25 8.43
CA PHE A 174 -9.08 3.27 7.54
C PHE A 174 -9.85 3.37 6.23
N SER A 175 -10.22 2.24 5.63
CA SER A 175 -11.02 2.25 4.40
C SER A 175 -12.48 2.64 4.65
N ALA A 176 -13.06 2.22 5.79
CA ALA A 176 -14.43 2.54 6.14
C ALA A 176 -14.68 4.04 6.33
N PHE A 177 -13.71 4.78 6.88
CA PHE A 177 -13.81 6.22 7.10
C PHE A 177 -13.19 7.09 5.99
N GLY A 178 -12.42 6.50 5.07
CA GLY A 178 -11.90 7.21 3.89
C GLY A 178 -10.43 7.60 3.98
N HIS A 179 -9.75 7.18 5.04
CA HIS A 179 -8.31 7.33 5.28
C HIS A 179 -7.46 6.40 4.39
N ASN A 180 -7.72 6.37 3.09
CA ASN A 180 -7.02 5.47 2.16
C ASN A 180 -5.54 5.83 2.00
N THR A 181 -5.17 7.11 2.16
CA THR A 181 -3.77 7.56 2.20
C THR A 181 -3.03 7.01 3.43
N LYS A 182 -3.73 6.86 4.56
CA LYS A 182 -3.18 6.23 5.76
C LYS A 182 -2.89 4.75 5.52
N LEU A 183 -3.84 4.02 4.94
CA LEU A 183 -3.65 2.61 4.57
C LEU A 183 -2.49 2.44 3.57
N SER A 184 -2.43 3.28 2.52
CA SER A 184 -1.37 3.22 1.52
C SER A 184 0.02 3.61 2.06
N THR A 185 0.07 4.31 3.19
CA THR A 185 1.32 4.62 3.91
C THR A 185 1.73 3.48 4.85
N VAL A 186 0.76 2.88 5.54
CA VAL A 186 0.99 1.78 6.50
C VAL A 186 1.47 0.51 5.80
N LEU A 187 1.00 0.22 4.59
CA LEU A 187 1.46 -0.96 3.85
C LEU A 187 2.97 -0.96 3.59
N LEU A 188 3.63 0.20 3.54
CA LEU A 188 5.07 0.29 3.31
C LEU A 188 5.89 0.04 4.58
N ILE A 189 5.26 0.05 5.77
CA ILE A 189 5.97 -0.14 7.05
C ILE A 189 6.66 -1.50 7.11
N PRO A 190 5.98 -2.64 6.87
CA PRO A 190 6.65 -3.94 6.92
C PRO A 190 7.77 -4.08 5.88
N LEU A 191 7.60 -3.47 4.70
CA LEU A 191 8.62 -3.45 3.65
C LEU A 191 9.86 -2.65 4.09
N ILE A 192 9.68 -1.47 4.69
CA ILE A 192 10.77 -0.63 5.21
C ILE A 192 11.54 -1.38 6.29
N PHE A 193 10.85 -2.07 7.21
CA PHE A 193 11.49 -2.87 8.25
C PHE A 193 12.31 -4.04 7.67
N LEU A 194 11.74 -4.76 6.70
CA LEU A 194 12.41 -5.85 6.01
C LEU A 194 13.69 -5.36 5.32
N LEU A 195 13.60 -4.24 4.61
CA LEU A 195 14.73 -3.65 3.90
C LEU A 195 15.76 -3.04 4.85
N ALA A 196 15.33 -2.44 5.96
CA ALA A 196 16.22 -1.95 7.00
C ALA A 196 17.04 -3.10 7.61
N GLU A 197 16.40 -4.23 7.92
CA GLU A 197 17.09 -5.45 8.38
C GLU A 197 18.11 -5.95 7.33
N GLU A 198 17.71 -6.01 6.05
CA GLU A 198 18.60 -6.44 4.95
C GLU A 198 19.78 -5.49 4.70
N VAL A 199 19.59 -4.18 4.89
CA VAL A 199 20.67 -3.18 4.84
C VAL A 199 21.63 -3.36 6.00
N LEU A 200 21.11 -3.50 7.22
CA LEU A 200 21.91 -3.66 8.44
C LEU A 200 22.74 -4.94 8.41
N GLU A 201 22.17 -6.05 7.94
CA GLU A 201 22.85 -7.35 7.87
C GLU A 201 23.77 -7.51 6.66
N ARG A 202 23.32 -7.10 5.46
CA ARG A 202 24.02 -7.46 4.20
C ARG A 202 24.67 -6.31 3.47
N ARG A 203 24.25 -5.06 3.71
CA ARG A 203 24.83 -3.84 3.09
C ARG A 203 24.90 -3.90 1.54
N ARG A 204 23.94 -4.56 0.89
CA ARG A 204 23.89 -4.62 -0.58
C ARG A 204 23.29 -3.33 -1.14
N MET A 205 23.85 -2.82 -2.24
CA MET A 205 23.36 -1.62 -2.92
C MET A 205 21.89 -1.73 -3.33
N LEU A 206 21.43 -2.93 -3.70
CA LEU A 206 20.01 -3.16 -4.03
C LEU A 206 19.10 -2.88 -2.82
N HIS A 207 19.43 -3.38 -1.62
CA HIS A 207 18.60 -3.16 -0.44
C HIS A 207 18.62 -1.69 -0.01
N PHE A 208 19.77 -1.03 -0.15
CA PHE A 208 19.90 0.41 0.05
C PHE A 208 18.98 1.20 -0.88
N ALA A 209 19.05 0.93 -2.19
CA ALA A 209 18.24 1.61 -3.19
C ALA A 209 16.74 1.35 -2.99
N LEU A 210 16.35 0.10 -2.70
CA LEU A 210 14.97 -0.26 -2.41
C LEU A 210 14.47 0.38 -1.12
N LEU A 211 15.30 0.50 -0.08
CA LEU A 211 14.93 1.16 1.16
C LEU A 211 14.72 2.66 0.95
N ALA A 212 15.66 3.34 0.28
CA ALA A 212 15.54 4.75 -0.06
C ALA A 212 14.27 5.01 -0.88
N LEU A 213 14.01 4.16 -1.88
CA LEU A 213 12.79 4.23 -2.69
C LEU A 213 11.53 3.99 -1.84
N ALA A 214 11.49 2.97 -1.00
CA ALA A 214 10.34 2.67 -0.14
C ALA A 214 10.03 3.83 0.81
N VAL A 215 11.07 4.44 1.40
CA VAL A 215 10.94 5.63 2.25
C VAL A 215 10.42 6.81 1.44
N GLY A 216 11.00 7.11 0.27
CA GLY A 216 10.54 8.21 -0.58
C GLY A 216 9.10 8.03 -1.05
N LEU A 217 8.71 6.82 -1.44
CA LEU A 217 7.32 6.50 -1.79
C LEU A 217 6.37 6.64 -0.60
N GLN A 218 6.81 6.27 0.61
CA GLN A 218 6.03 6.46 1.82
C GLN A 218 5.85 7.95 2.13
N MET A 219 6.91 8.75 1.98
CA MET A 219 6.87 10.20 2.16
C MET A 219 5.90 10.88 1.19
N LEU A 220 5.90 10.46 -0.08
CA LEU A 220 5.03 10.99 -1.12
C LEU A 220 3.55 10.62 -0.95
N LYS A 221 3.20 9.70 -0.04
CA LYS A 221 1.80 9.48 0.38
C LYS A 221 1.22 10.67 1.17
N ALA A 222 2.07 11.64 1.56
CA ALA A 222 1.70 12.86 2.26
C ALA A 222 0.98 12.62 3.61
N HIS A 223 1.26 11.50 4.27
CA HIS A 223 0.71 11.17 5.60
C HIS A 223 1.78 11.24 6.69
N THR A 224 2.19 12.47 7.03
CA THR A 224 3.29 12.77 7.98
C THR A 224 3.26 11.99 9.28
N GLN A 225 2.08 11.80 9.88
CA GLN A 225 1.95 11.11 11.17
C GLN A 225 2.38 9.63 11.10
N MET A 226 1.97 8.88 10.07
CA MET A 226 2.31 7.45 9.94
C MET A 226 3.79 7.28 9.58
N SER A 227 4.29 8.18 8.75
CA SER A 227 5.69 8.30 8.40
C SER A 227 6.58 8.57 9.60
N TYR A 228 6.18 9.51 10.47
CA TYR A 228 6.87 9.81 11.73
C TYR A 228 7.00 8.54 12.60
N TYR A 229 5.91 7.80 12.78
CA TYR A 229 5.97 6.54 13.52
C TYR A 229 6.88 5.51 12.85
N THR A 230 6.90 5.45 11.52
CA THR A 230 7.79 4.53 10.80
C THR A 230 9.26 4.83 11.10
N PHE A 231 9.67 6.09 11.05
CA PHE A 231 11.05 6.49 11.36
C PHE A 231 11.41 6.31 12.83
N MET A 232 10.49 6.64 13.74
CA MET A 232 10.67 6.41 15.17
C MET A 232 10.92 4.93 15.46
N PHE A 233 10.07 4.03 14.96
CA PHE A 233 10.25 2.60 15.18
C PHE A 233 11.44 2.02 14.40
N THR A 234 11.80 2.57 13.23
CA THR A 234 13.03 2.18 12.51
C THR A 234 14.27 2.55 13.33
N GLY A 235 14.28 3.72 13.99
CA GLY A 235 15.34 4.12 14.90
C GLY A 235 15.43 3.20 16.13
N LEU A 236 14.29 2.87 16.75
CA LEU A 236 14.25 1.90 17.85
C LEU A 236 14.75 0.51 17.41
N PHE A 237 14.38 0.07 16.21
CA PHE A 237 14.86 -1.17 15.63
C PHE A 237 16.38 -1.15 15.39
N ALA A 238 16.93 -0.03 14.90
CA ALA A 238 18.37 0.14 14.75
C ALA A 238 19.11 0.08 16.10
N ILE A 239 18.55 0.68 17.16
CA ILE A 239 19.10 0.58 18.52
C ILE A 239 19.11 -0.88 18.99
N TYR A 240 17.99 -1.58 18.84
CA TYR A 240 17.90 -3.01 19.15
C TYR A 240 18.96 -3.81 18.39
N TRP A 241 19.12 -3.57 17.08
CA TRP A 241 20.10 -4.24 16.24
C TRP A 241 21.54 -3.97 16.68
N VAL A 242 21.86 -2.75 17.13
CA VAL A 242 23.16 -2.41 17.70
C VAL A 242 23.42 -3.22 18.97
N ILE A 243 22.45 -3.26 19.90
CA ILE A 243 22.58 -4.02 21.14
C ILE A 243 22.82 -5.51 20.85
N ASP A 244 22.03 -6.10 19.95
CA ASP A 244 22.19 -7.49 19.53
C ASP A 244 23.54 -7.74 18.84
N SER A 245 23.99 -6.82 17.98
CA SER A 245 25.28 -6.90 17.30
C SER A 245 26.47 -6.83 18.26
N MET A 246 26.39 -6.00 19.29
CA MET A 246 27.40 -5.90 20.36
C MET A 246 27.45 -7.19 21.19
N ARG A 247 26.27 -7.76 21.54
CA ARG A 247 26.19 -9.06 22.24
C ARG A 247 26.80 -10.19 21.42
N LYS A 248 26.59 -10.17 20.10
CA LYS A 248 27.19 -11.11 19.14
C LYS A 248 28.66 -10.81 18.82
N LYS A 249 29.29 -9.86 19.51
CA LYS A 249 30.70 -9.45 19.34
C LYS A 249 31.06 -9.09 17.89
N ARG A 250 30.13 -8.48 17.15
CA ARG A 250 30.42 -7.96 15.81
C ARG A 250 31.44 -6.82 15.89
N PRO A 251 32.31 -6.66 14.88
CA PRO A 251 33.28 -5.57 14.87
C PRO A 251 32.56 -4.21 14.86
N VAL A 252 32.99 -3.31 15.75
CA VAL A 252 32.39 -1.97 15.92
C VAL A 252 32.38 -1.19 14.59
N SER A 253 33.44 -1.30 13.80
CA SER A 253 33.52 -0.69 12.46
C SER A 253 32.45 -1.22 11.50
N GLY A 254 32.05 -2.49 11.63
CA GLY A 254 30.95 -3.08 10.86
C GLY A 254 29.59 -2.49 11.26
N ILE A 255 29.37 -2.29 12.56
CA ILE A 255 28.15 -1.68 13.11
C ILE A 255 27.99 -0.25 12.59
N PHE A 256 29.03 0.59 12.71
CA PHE A 256 28.99 1.96 12.20
C PHE A 256 28.78 2.04 10.69
N LYS A 257 29.40 1.13 9.91
CA LYS A 257 29.14 1.04 8.46
C LYS A 257 27.68 0.72 8.16
N SER A 258 27.09 -0.27 8.83
CA SER A 258 25.67 -0.63 8.64
C SER A 258 24.73 0.52 9.02
N LEU A 259 24.99 1.20 10.14
CA LEU A 259 24.23 2.38 10.55
C LEU A 259 24.37 3.55 9.57
N GLY A 260 25.59 3.79 9.06
CA GLY A 260 25.83 4.83 8.07
C GLY A 260 25.08 4.58 6.77
N VAL A 261 25.05 3.34 6.28
CA VAL A 261 24.28 2.95 5.07
C VAL A 261 22.77 3.07 5.33
N LEU A 262 22.29 2.65 6.50
CA LEU A 262 20.89 2.83 6.89
C LEU A 262 20.50 4.31 6.91
N ALA A 263 21.27 5.15 7.61
CA ALA A 263 21.04 6.58 7.70
C ALA A 263 21.04 7.26 6.33
N ALA A 264 22.01 6.92 5.48
CA ALA A 264 22.08 7.44 4.12
C ALA A 264 20.84 7.05 3.28
N ALA A 265 20.36 5.81 3.40
CA ALA A 265 19.15 5.37 2.69
C ALA A 265 17.90 6.15 3.15
N LEU A 266 17.75 6.34 4.47
CA LEU A 266 16.64 7.12 5.04
C LEU A 266 16.69 8.58 4.57
N LEU A 267 17.88 9.21 4.63
CA LEU A 267 18.06 10.60 4.20
C LEU A 267 17.76 10.80 2.71
N ILE A 268 18.24 9.89 1.84
CA ILE A 268 17.94 9.96 0.41
C ILE A 268 16.44 9.77 0.18
N GLY A 269 15.80 8.81 0.84
CA GLY A 269 14.37 8.61 0.74
C GLY A 269 13.56 9.84 1.15
N ILE A 270 13.93 10.49 2.26
CA ILE A 270 13.31 11.75 2.70
C ILE A 270 13.55 12.85 1.65
N ALA A 271 14.77 12.99 1.15
CA ALA A 271 15.13 14.00 0.15
C ALA A 271 14.33 13.88 -1.16
N MET A 272 13.93 12.66 -1.56
CA MET A 272 13.05 12.44 -2.74
C MET A 272 11.68 13.13 -2.61
N SER A 273 11.26 13.43 -1.39
CA SER A 273 9.99 14.11 -1.09
C SER A 273 10.16 15.58 -0.67
N SER A 274 11.38 16.11 -0.72
CA SER A 274 11.69 17.48 -0.28
C SER A 274 10.83 18.54 -0.95
N TRP A 275 10.62 18.44 -2.27
CA TRP A 275 9.79 19.38 -3.04
C TRP A 275 8.34 19.48 -2.53
N LEU A 276 7.79 18.41 -1.93
CA LEU A 276 6.50 18.43 -1.25
C LEU A 276 6.63 19.09 0.13
N TYR A 277 7.54 18.57 0.96
CA TYR A 277 7.61 18.94 2.37
C TYR A 277 8.20 20.32 2.64
N LEU A 278 9.00 20.88 1.73
CA LEU A 278 9.46 22.27 1.81
C LEU A 278 8.27 23.23 1.72
N SER A 279 7.36 23.01 0.76
CA SER A 279 6.14 23.82 0.63
C SER A 279 5.22 23.66 1.86
N VAL A 280 5.08 22.43 2.36
CA VAL A 280 4.31 22.17 3.59
C VAL A 280 4.94 22.88 4.80
N GLN A 281 6.26 22.89 4.90
CA GLN A 281 6.99 23.54 6.00
C GLN A 281 6.83 25.06 5.94
N GLU A 282 6.96 25.67 4.76
CA GLU A 282 6.72 27.11 4.56
C GLU A 282 5.29 27.50 5.00
N TYR A 283 4.30 26.69 4.62
CA TYR A 283 2.90 26.94 5.00
C TYR A 283 2.60 26.62 6.47
N ALA A 284 3.35 25.70 7.10
CA ALA A 284 3.06 25.25 8.46
C ALA A 284 2.99 26.43 9.44
N HIS A 285 3.85 27.44 9.29
CA HIS A 285 3.90 28.65 10.12
C HIS A 285 2.62 29.50 10.07
N TYR A 286 1.86 29.43 8.97
CA TYR A 286 0.61 30.15 8.78
C TYR A 286 -0.62 29.30 9.15
N SER A 287 -0.39 28.14 9.75
CA SER A 287 -1.44 27.18 10.08
C SER A 287 -1.38 26.79 11.55
N ILE A 288 -2.54 26.38 12.09
CA ILE A 288 -2.65 25.79 13.43
C ILE A 288 -1.73 24.58 13.66
N ARG A 289 -1.21 23.96 12.59
CA ARG A 289 -0.29 22.81 12.66
C ARG A 289 1.15 23.20 12.97
N GLY A 290 1.58 24.43 12.67
CA GLY A 290 2.92 24.93 12.98
C GLY A 290 3.00 25.71 14.30
N GLY A 291 1.94 25.71 15.11
CA GLY A 291 1.86 26.49 16.35
C GLY A 291 1.64 27.99 16.13
N GLY A 292 1.49 28.43 14.88
CA GLY A 292 1.20 29.82 14.50
C GLY A 292 -0.24 29.95 13.98
N GLY A 293 -1.11 30.57 14.78
CA GLY A 293 -2.27 31.26 14.23
C GLY A 293 -1.88 32.69 13.90
N LEU A 294 -2.47 33.30 12.87
CA LEU A 294 -2.43 34.75 12.76
C LEU A 294 -3.10 35.34 14.00
N ASP A 295 -2.44 36.31 14.63
CA ASP A 295 -2.99 37.06 15.75
C ASP A 295 -4.29 37.74 15.30
N TYR A 296 -5.37 37.71 16.09
CA TYR A 296 -6.72 38.15 15.68
C TYR A 296 -6.81 39.63 15.26
N ASN A 297 -5.72 40.39 15.37
CA ASN A 297 -5.57 41.78 14.97
C ASN A 297 -5.76 42.04 13.45
N TYR A 298 -5.98 41.02 12.61
CA TYR A 298 -6.32 41.19 11.18
C TYR A 298 -7.84 41.20 10.90
N ALA A 299 -8.69 41.00 11.92
CA ALA A 299 -10.15 40.96 11.80
C ALA A 299 -10.84 42.24 12.27
#